data_AF-A0A6M0RYZ6-F1
#
_entry.id   AF-A0A6M0RYZ6-F1
#
_cell.length_a   1.000
_cell.length_b   1.000
_cell.length_c   1.000
_cell.angle_alpha   90.00
_cell.angle_beta   90.00
_cell.angle_gamma   90.00
#
_symmetry.space_group_name_H-M   'P 1'
#
loop_
_entity.id
_entity.type
_entity.pdbx_description
1 polymer ?
#
loop_
_entity_poly.entity_id
_entity_poly.type
_entity_poly.pdbx_seq_one_letter_code
_entity_poly.pdbx_strand_id
1 'polypeptide(L)'
;MSKKLDALLEKERKLKAQIQKAKATERTLERKRQTRRKVLIGAAVLAKVEAGLWPKEDLLAMMDGFLTRPHERDMFDLDSDGGAGDAEATQQPQKKTVSAKKQASTQKQEAHRLPESKPGSGFDNDDFDL
;
A
#
# COMPACT_ATOMS: atom_id res chain seq x y z
N MET A 1 51.03 -5.52 -8.39
CA MET A 1 50.42 -4.87 -7.21
C MET A 1 48.89 -5.09 -7.12
N SER A 2 48.30 -6.04 -7.86
CA SER A 2 46.85 -6.33 -7.89
C SER A 2 46.34 -7.22 -6.75
N LYS A 3 47.13 -8.22 -6.31
CA LYS A 3 46.71 -9.24 -5.32
C LYS A 3 46.19 -8.69 -3.99
N LYS A 4 46.63 -7.50 -3.55
CA LYS A 4 46.12 -6.85 -2.33
C LYS A 4 44.73 -6.24 -2.54
N LEU A 5 44.45 -5.73 -3.73
CA LEU A 5 43.16 -5.14 -4.08
C LEU A 5 42.09 -6.23 -4.16
N ASP A 6 42.38 -7.33 -4.86
CA ASP A 6 41.47 -8.47 -5.00
C ASP A 6 41.09 -9.07 -3.64
N ALA A 7 42.09 -9.22 -2.74
CA ALA A 7 41.88 -9.69 -1.39
C ALA A 7 41.03 -8.73 -0.53
N LEU A 8 41.08 -7.42 -0.78
CA LEU A 8 40.24 -6.44 -0.10
C LEU A 8 38.80 -6.48 -0.64
N LEU A 9 38.62 -6.61 -1.97
CA LEU A 9 37.31 -6.75 -2.60
C LEU A 9 36.60 -8.03 -2.16
N GLU A 10 37.31 -9.15 -2.05
CA GLU A 10 36.74 -10.40 -1.58
C GLU A 10 36.28 -10.30 -0.11
N LYS A 11 37.08 -9.63 0.74
CA LYS A 11 36.69 -9.34 2.13
C LYS A 11 35.49 -8.42 2.22
N GLU A 12 35.43 -7.39 1.38
CA GLU A 12 34.29 -6.47 1.32
C GLU A 12 33.00 -7.20 0.93
N ARG A 13 33.06 -8.08 -0.09
CA ARG A 13 31.91 -8.90 -0.51
C ARG A 13 31.41 -9.79 0.63
N LYS A 14 32.33 -10.46 1.34
CA LYS A 14 32.00 -11.31 2.51
C LYS A 14 31.36 -10.50 3.64
N LEU A 15 31.92 -9.34 3.98
CA LEU A 15 31.39 -8.46 5.02
C LEU A 15 30.01 -7.90 4.65
N LYS A 16 29.82 -7.44 3.40
CA LYS A 16 28.52 -7.00 2.89
C LYS A 16 27.47 -8.10 2.99
N ALA A 17 27.81 -9.33 2.61
CA ALA A 17 26.89 -10.47 2.73
C ALA A 17 26.50 -10.75 4.20
N GLN A 18 27.46 -10.68 5.14
CA GLN A 18 27.18 -10.85 6.57
C GLN A 18 26.30 -9.73 7.13
N ILE A 19 26.54 -8.47 6.75
CA ILE A 19 25.74 -7.31 7.16
C ILE A 19 24.30 -7.46 6.65
N GLN A 20 24.11 -7.86 5.40
CA GLN A 20 22.76 -8.08 4.84
C GLN A 20 22.01 -9.18 5.59
N LYS A 21 22.69 -10.28 5.92
CA LYS A 21 22.10 -11.36 6.72
C LYS A 21 21.72 -10.89 8.12
N ALA A 22 22.58 -10.15 8.80
CA ALA A 22 22.30 -9.59 10.13
C ALA A 22 21.10 -8.63 10.09
N LYS A 23 21.05 -7.70 9.13
CA LYS A 23 19.91 -6.78 8.93
C LYS A 23 18.60 -7.52 8.66
N ALA A 24 18.64 -8.58 7.86
CA ALA A 24 17.47 -9.40 7.60
C ALA A 24 16.96 -10.06 8.90
N THR A 25 17.85 -10.62 9.72
CA THR A 25 17.47 -11.23 11.01
C THR A 25 16.89 -10.19 11.96
N GLU A 26 17.50 -9.02 12.09
CA GLU A 26 17.00 -7.93 12.94
C GLU A 26 15.60 -7.49 12.52
N ARG A 27 15.39 -7.26 11.22
CA ARG A 27 14.07 -6.91 10.68
C ARG A 27 13.02 -7.98 10.96
N THR A 28 13.38 -9.26 10.93
CA THR A 28 12.44 -10.35 11.28
C THR A 28 12.11 -10.36 12.77
N LEU A 29 13.09 -10.12 13.64
CA LEU A 29 12.86 -10.05 15.08
C LEU A 29 12.01 -8.84 15.45
N GLU A 30 12.26 -7.70 14.83
CA GLU A 30 11.48 -6.49 15.03
C GLU A 30 10.03 -6.70 14.60
N ARG A 31 9.80 -7.28 13.41
CA ARG A 31 8.45 -7.65 12.96
C ARG A 31 7.74 -8.58 13.94
N LYS A 32 8.43 -9.62 14.45
CA LYS A 32 7.87 -10.52 15.47
C LYS A 32 7.47 -9.77 16.74
N ARG A 33 8.34 -8.87 17.23
CA ARG A 33 8.05 -8.04 18.41
C ARG A 33 6.88 -7.08 18.16
N GLN A 34 6.82 -6.44 17.00
CA GLN A 34 5.73 -5.56 16.61
C GLN A 34 4.39 -6.31 16.52
N THR A 35 4.36 -7.49 15.88
CA THR A 35 3.15 -8.33 15.83
C THR A 35 2.72 -8.74 17.23
N ARG A 36 3.65 -9.20 18.07
CA ARG A 36 3.33 -9.57 19.46
C ARG A 36 2.78 -8.39 20.26
N ARG A 37 3.37 -7.20 20.11
CA ARG A 37 2.90 -5.97 20.75
C ARG A 37 1.48 -5.61 20.32
N LYS A 38 1.18 -5.65 19.01
CA LYS A 38 -0.17 -5.36 18.49
C LYS A 38 -1.21 -6.34 19.03
N VAL A 39 -0.90 -7.63 19.04
CA VAL A 39 -1.79 -8.67 19.59
C VAL A 39 -2.05 -8.45 21.08
N LEU A 40 -1.00 -8.16 21.87
CA LEU A 40 -1.16 -7.93 23.30
C LEU A 40 -1.97 -6.67 23.61
N ILE A 41 -1.79 -5.60 22.84
CA ILE A 41 -2.60 -4.38 22.98
C ILE A 41 -4.07 -4.70 22.70
N GLY A 42 -4.37 -5.38 21.59
CA GLY A 42 -5.74 -5.79 21.26
C GLY A 42 -6.36 -6.68 22.34
N ALA A 43 -5.64 -7.69 22.81
CA ALA A 43 -6.11 -8.57 23.88
C ALA A 43 -6.38 -7.82 25.19
N ALA A 44 -5.54 -6.84 25.55
CA ALA A 44 -5.75 -6.03 26.74
C ALA A 44 -6.97 -5.11 26.63
N VAL A 45 -7.23 -4.56 25.44
CA VAL A 45 -8.43 -3.74 25.17
C VAL A 45 -9.70 -4.59 25.25
N LEU A 46 -9.71 -5.75 24.60
CA LEU A 46 -10.84 -6.69 24.68
C LEU A 46 -11.14 -7.09 26.12
N ALA A 47 -10.12 -7.45 26.90
CA ALA A 47 -10.28 -7.79 28.31
C ALA A 47 -10.87 -6.65 29.14
N LYS A 48 -10.54 -5.39 28.84
CA LYS A 48 -11.12 -4.21 29.52
C LYS A 48 -12.59 -4.00 29.18
N VAL A 49 -12.97 -4.24 27.93
CA VAL A 49 -14.37 -4.14 27.49
C VAL A 49 -15.20 -5.25 28.12
N GLU A 50 -14.69 -6.49 28.12
CA GLU A 50 -15.34 -7.63 28.78
C GLU A 50 -15.48 -7.41 30.30
N ALA A 51 -14.50 -6.77 30.94
CA ALA A 51 -14.57 -6.39 32.35
C ALA A 51 -15.55 -5.24 32.65
N GLY A 52 -16.20 -4.66 31.64
CA GLY A 52 -17.14 -3.54 31.78
C GLY A 52 -16.48 -2.22 32.16
N LEU A 53 -15.14 -2.15 32.14
CA LEU A 53 -14.37 -0.93 32.42
C LEU A 53 -14.39 0.04 31.24
N TRP A 54 -14.74 -0.46 30.06
CA TRP A 54 -14.82 0.32 28.84
C TRP A 54 -16.04 -0.11 28.02
N PRO A 55 -17.03 0.77 27.77
CA PRO A 55 -18.15 0.44 26.90
C PRO A 55 -17.71 0.00 25.49
N LYS A 56 -18.46 -0.94 24.92
CA LYS A 56 -18.19 -1.49 23.59
C LYS A 56 -18.40 -0.43 22.50
N GLU A 57 -19.30 0.51 22.75
CA GLU A 57 -19.64 1.63 21.88
C GLU A 57 -18.44 2.56 21.66
N ASP A 58 -17.69 2.86 22.72
CA ASP A 58 -16.46 3.67 22.63
C ASP A 58 -15.36 2.95 21.83
N LEU A 59 -15.27 1.62 21.96
CA LEU A 59 -14.35 0.82 21.15
C LEU A 59 -14.74 0.88 19.66
N LEU A 60 -16.02 0.75 19.33
CA LEU A 60 -16.51 0.85 17.96
C LEU A 60 -16.29 2.24 17.37
N ALA A 61 -16.54 3.31 18.12
CA ALA A 61 -16.27 4.68 17.70
C ALA A 61 -14.77 4.92 17.46
N MET A 62 -13.89 4.36 18.31
CA MET A 62 -12.45 4.39 18.07
C MET A 62 -12.06 3.63 16.80
N MET A 63 -12.65 2.46 16.56
CA MET A 63 -12.39 1.66 15.35
C MET A 63 -12.91 2.35 14.09
N ASP A 64 -14.04 3.04 14.15
CA ASP A 64 -14.60 3.81 13.04
C ASP A 64 -13.64 4.91 12.55
N GLY A 65 -13.00 5.64 13.48
CA GLY A 65 -12.00 6.66 13.14
C GLY A 65 -10.64 6.08 12.71
N PHE A 66 -10.31 4.85 13.11
CA PHE A 66 -9.02 4.22 12.81
C PHE A 66 -9.04 3.40 11.50
N LEU A 67 -10.17 2.75 11.20
CA LEU A 67 -10.34 1.87 10.04
C LEU A 67 -10.80 2.66 8.82
N THR A 68 -9.91 2.76 7.84
CA THR A 68 -10.15 3.48 6.58
C THR A 68 -10.49 2.56 5.41
N ARG A 69 -10.21 1.26 5.54
CA ARG A 69 -10.36 0.28 4.48
C ARG A 69 -11.72 -0.40 4.58
N PRO A 70 -12.52 -0.48 3.49
CA PRO A 70 -13.87 -1.06 3.53
C PRO A 70 -13.89 -2.48 4.10
N HIS A 71 -13.00 -3.37 3.65
CA HIS A 71 -12.96 -4.75 4.17
C HIS A 71 -12.63 -4.85 5.66
N GLU A 72 -11.89 -3.89 6.24
CA GLU A 72 -11.59 -3.91 7.66
C GLU A 72 -12.77 -3.36 8.45
N ARG A 73 -13.55 -2.43 7.89
CA ARG A 73 -14.76 -1.86 8.50
C ARG A 73 -15.94 -2.84 8.52
N ASP A 74 -16.11 -3.62 7.45
CA ASP A 74 -17.09 -4.72 7.36
C ASP A 74 -16.90 -5.75 8.49
N MET A 75 -15.65 -6.03 8.89
CA MET A 75 -15.36 -6.95 10.00
C MET A 75 -15.87 -6.47 11.36
N PHE A 76 -16.21 -5.18 11.49
CA PHE A 76 -16.75 -4.58 12.70
C PHE A 76 -18.19 -4.07 12.50
N ASP A 77 -18.86 -4.46 11.41
CA ASP A 77 -20.21 -4.01 11.03
C ASP A 77 -20.33 -2.47 10.94
N LEU A 78 -19.23 -1.78 10.59
CA LEU A 78 -19.17 -0.30 10.54
C LEU A 78 -19.58 0.28 9.17
N ASP A 79 -19.93 -0.57 8.20
CA ASP A 79 -20.31 -0.16 6.84
C ASP A 79 -21.82 0.11 6.68
N SER A 80 -22.64 -0.23 7.67
CA SER A 80 -24.09 0.02 7.62
C SER A 80 -24.54 1.41 8.09
N ASP A 81 -23.61 2.28 8.51
CA ASP A 81 -23.96 3.62 9.01
C ASP A 81 -23.09 4.72 8.39
N GLY A 82 -23.08 4.76 7.06
CA GLY A 82 -22.69 5.96 6.33
C GLY A 82 -23.67 7.12 6.58
N GLY A 83 -23.63 7.73 7.77
CA GLY A 83 -24.04 9.10 8.03
C GLY A 83 -25.37 9.32 8.76
N ALA A 84 -25.29 9.74 10.03
CA ALA A 84 -26.15 10.76 10.65
C ALA A 84 -25.67 11.12 12.07
N GLY A 85 -25.12 12.32 12.22
CA GLY A 85 -24.66 12.90 13.49
C GLY A 85 -24.23 14.35 13.25
N ASP A 86 -25.23 15.18 12.99
CA ASP A 86 -25.18 16.56 12.51
C ASP A 86 -24.30 17.56 13.30
N ALA A 87 -23.50 18.35 12.57
CA ALA A 87 -23.11 19.72 12.92
C ALA A 87 -22.64 20.52 11.67
N GLU A 88 -23.64 21.01 10.92
CA GLU A 88 -23.76 22.41 10.44
C GLU A 88 -22.69 23.02 9.50
N ALA A 89 -22.99 23.02 8.19
CA ALA A 89 -22.62 24.09 7.28
C ALA A 89 -23.72 24.32 6.24
N THR A 90 -24.58 25.30 6.55
CA THR A 90 -25.62 25.89 5.72
C THR A 90 -25.07 26.37 4.36
N GLN A 91 -25.59 25.81 3.26
CA GLN A 91 -26.22 26.62 2.20
C GLN A 91 -26.91 25.75 1.12
N GLN A 92 -28.10 26.22 0.76
CA GLN A 92 -29.15 25.59 -0.03
C GLN A 92 -29.06 25.97 -1.54
N PRO A 93 -29.96 25.49 -2.42
CA PRO A 93 -29.68 24.90 -3.73
C PRO A 93 -30.08 25.79 -4.93
N GLN A 94 -29.66 25.44 -6.17
CA GLN A 94 -30.43 25.79 -7.39
C GLN A 94 -30.37 24.70 -8.48
N LYS A 95 -31.54 24.10 -8.76
CA LYS A 95 -31.88 23.38 -10.01
C LYS A 95 -32.73 24.31 -10.89
N LYS A 96 -32.36 24.51 -12.16
CA LYS A 96 -33.25 24.66 -13.36
C LYS A 96 -32.41 24.29 -14.60
N THR A 97 -32.56 23.11 -15.20
CA THR A 97 -33.43 22.79 -16.36
C THR A 97 -33.34 23.81 -17.51
N VAL A 98 -32.83 23.43 -18.69
CA VAL A 98 -33.64 23.12 -19.89
C VAL A 98 -32.77 22.59 -21.07
N SER A 99 -33.27 21.48 -21.62
CA SER A 99 -33.24 20.98 -23.00
C SER A 99 -32.62 21.80 -24.15
N ALA A 100 -31.87 21.09 -25.01
CA ALA A 100 -31.95 21.02 -26.49
C ALA A 100 -30.55 20.70 -27.08
N LYS A 101 -30.25 19.49 -27.56
CA LYS A 101 -30.60 18.84 -28.85
C LYS A 101 -29.73 19.27 -30.05
N LYS A 102 -29.21 18.23 -30.76
CA LYS A 102 -28.58 18.18 -32.11
C LYS A 102 -27.15 18.74 -32.19
N GLN A 103 -26.20 18.25 -33.00
CA GLN A 103 -26.15 17.35 -34.17
C GLN A 103 -24.65 16.97 -34.32
N ALA A 104 -24.27 15.69 -34.48
CA ALA A 104 -23.95 15.01 -35.75
C ALA A 104 -22.79 15.60 -36.60
N SER A 105 -21.65 14.90 -36.63
CA SER A 105 -20.82 14.61 -37.83
C SER A 105 -19.57 13.79 -37.40
N THR A 106 -19.33 12.55 -37.88
CA THR A 106 -18.82 12.16 -39.22
C THR A 106 -17.35 12.60 -39.39
N GLN A 107 -16.30 11.84 -39.76
CA GLN A 107 -16.02 10.57 -40.45
C GLN A 107 -14.51 10.30 -40.18
N LYS A 108 -14.03 9.09 -39.89
CA LYS A 108 -13.64 7.99 -40.81
C LYS A 108 -12.22 8.12 -41.42
N GLN A 109 -11.49 6.99 -41.34
CA GLN A 109 -10.32 6.56 -42.13
C GLN A 109 -8.98 7.23 -41.75
N GLU A 110 -7.86 6.52 -41.63
CA GLU A 110 -7.33 5.57 -42.62
C GLU A 110 -6.30 4.60 -41.97
N ALA A 111 -6.45 3.31 -42.26
CA ALA A 111 -5.44 2.29 -41.99
C ALA A 111 -4.50 2.19 -43.21
N HIS A 112 -3.18 2.19 -42.99
CA HIS A 112 -2.22 1.83 -44.03
C HIS A 112 -0.96 1.16 -43.45
N ARG A 113 -0.77 -0.12 -43.85
CA ARG A 113 0.46 -0.95 -43.95
C ARG A 113 1.32 -1.33 -42.71
N LEU A 114 1.09 -2.57 -42.21
CA LEU A 114 1.93 -3.81 -42.25
C LEU A 114 3.45 -3.74 -42.64
N PRO A 115 4.30 -4.76 -42.29
CA PRO A 115 5.17 -4.82 -41.11
C PRO A 115 6.65 -5.19 -41.40
N GLU A 116 7.60 -4.73 -40.58
CA GLU A 116 9.00 -5.19 -40.58
C GLU A 116 9.60 -4.97 -39.18
N SER A 117 10.66 -5.62 -38.69
CA SER A 117 11.20 -6.97 -38.76
C SER A 117 12.37 -6.96 -37.77
N LYS A 118 12.44 -7.98 -36.90
CA LYS A 118 13.58 -8.47 -36.11
C LYS A 118 14.04 -7.72 -34.83
N PRO A 119 14.47 -8.49 -33.80
CA PRO A 119 15.02 -7.99 -32.55
C PRO A 119 16.49 -7.61 -32.71
N GLY A 120 16.85 -6.41 -32.25
CA GLY A 120 18.25 -6.02 -32.07
C GLY A 120 18.87 -6.79 -30.90
N SER A 121 19.70 -7.76 -31.23
CA SER A 121 20.79 -8.27 -30.41
C SER A 121 21.71 -7.13 -29.97
N GLY A 122 22.06 -7.06 -28.69
CA GLY A 122 23.12 -6.16 -28.25
C GLY A 122 23.08 -5.87 -26.76
N PHE A 123 23.36 -6.88 -25.93
CA PHE A 123 23.99 -6.68 -24.62
C PHE A 123 24.72 -7.99 -24.24
N ASP A 124 25.76 -8.31 -25.01
CA ASP A 124 26.88 -9.09 -24.51
C ASP A 124 27.63 -8.17 -23.53
N ASN A 125 27.45 -8.38 -22.24
CA ASN A 125 28.28 -7.81 -21.18
C ASN A 125 28.78 -8.91 -20.25
N ASP A 126 29.19 -10.03 -20.86
CA ASP A 126 30.01 -11.05 -20.22
C ASP A 126 31.42 -10.98 -20.83
N ASP A 127 32.17 -9.92 -20.52
CA ASP A 127 33.65 -9.87 -20.53
C ASP A 127 34.10 -8.40 -20.35
N PHE A 128 34.53 -8.00 -19.15
CA PHE A 128 35.83 -7.35 -19.00
C PHE A 128 36.24 -7.16 -17.52
N ASP A 129 37.34 -7.84 -17.20
CA ASP A 129 38.43 -7.45 -16.31
C ASP A 129 38.22 -7.23 -14.80
N LEU A 130 38.87 -8.16 -14.07
CA LEU A 130 39.72 -7.99 -12.87
C LEU A 130 39.05 -7.50 -11.57
#